data_AF-A0A1S2DWM9-F1
#
_entry.id   AF-A0A1S2DWM9-F1
#
_cell.length_a   1.000
_cell.length_b   1.000
_cell.length_c   1.000
_cell.angle_alpha   90.00
_cell.angle_beta   90.00
_cell.angle_gamma   90.00
#
_symmetry.space_group_name_H-M   'P 1'
#
loop_
_entity.id
_entity.type
_entity.pdbx_description
1 polymer ?
#
loop_
_entity_poly.entity_id
_entity_poly.type
_entity_poly.pdbx_seq_one_letter_code
_entity_poly.pdbx_strand_id
1 'polypeptide(L)'
;MSHDHIAEKLIRMANQIAQFFNTQPEHERVQGVATHINKFWEPRMRRQFFEMIDAGRDGFDPLVIEAAKLIKRPVDNSAEAFGMAGQGTV
;
A
#
# COMPACT_ATOMS: atom_id res chain seq x y z
N MET A 1 -1.45 4.63 -20.86
CA MET A 1 -0.23 4.22 -20.13
C MET A 1 -0.26 4.73 -18.68
N SER A 2 -1.35 4.53 -17.93
CA SER A 2 -1.59 5.34 -16.71
C SER A 2 -1.78 4.55 -15.40
N HIS A 3 -1.89 3.22 -15.43
CA HIS A 3 -2.11 2.41 -14.22
C HIS A 3 -0.82 1.83 -13.62
N ASP A 4 0.20 1.50 -14.42
CA ASP A 4 1.44 0.90 -13.89
C ASP A 4 2.28 1.85 -13.03
N HIS A 5 2.28 3.14 -13.34
CA HIS A 5 3.03 4.13 -12.55
C HIS A 5 2.53 4.25 -11.10
N ILE A 6 1.23 4.03 -10.88
CA ILE A 6 0.64 4.07 -9.54
C ILE A 6 1.03 2.80 -8.77
N ALA A 7 0.98 1.65 -9.43
CA ALA A 7 1.40 0.37 -8.87
C ALA A 7 2.87 0.37 -8.44
N GLU A 8 3.78 0.78 -9.34
CA GLU A 8 5.21 0.90 -9.06
C GLU A 8 5.48 1.86 -7.89
N LYS A 9 4.76 2.99 -7.84
CA LYS A 9 4.89 3.96 -6.75
C LYS A 9 4.44 3.37 -5.41
N LEU A 10 3.34 2.63 -5.37
CA LEU A 10 2.84 1.96 -4.16
C LEU A 10 3.81 0.90 -3.67
N ILE A 11 4.35 0.07 -4.57
CA ILE A 11 5.39 -0.92 -4.25
C ILE A 11 6.60 -0.23 -3.64
N ARG A 12 7.10 0.82 -4.29
CA ARG A 12 8.25 1.59 -3.80
C ARG A 12 8.00 2.18 -2.41
N MET A 13 6.83 2.78 -2.17
CA MET A 13 6.48 3.33 -0.85
C MET A 13 6.40 2.24 0.22
N ALA A 14 5.78 1.09 -0.08
CA ALA A 14 5.71 -0.04 0.85
C ALA A 14 7.12 -0.54 1.24
N ASN A 15 8.00 -0.70 0.24
CA ASN A 15 9.37 -1.13 0.47
C ASN A 15 10.20 -0.11 1.25
N GLN A 16 9.97 1.19 1.04
CA GLN A 16 10.62 2.23 1.84
C GLN A 16 10.23 2.16 3.32
N ILE A 17 8.95 1.87 3.61
CA ILE A 17 8.49 1.65 5.00
C ILE A 17 9.18 0.41 5.58
N ALA A 18 9.23 -0.70 4.83
CA ALA A 18 9.93 -1.90 5.27
C ALA A 18 11.42 -1.67 5.53
N GLN A 19 12.10 -0.92 4.66
CA GLN A 19 13.51 -0.57 4.83
C GLN A 19 13.76 0.24 6.11
N PHE A 20 12.87 1.17 6.46
CA PHE A 20 12.94 1.88 7.73
C PHE A 20 12.80 0.91 8.92
N PHE A 21 11.79 0.04 8.89
CA PHE A 21 11.57 -0.92 9.98
C PHE A 21 12.63 -2.00 10.07
N ASN A 22 13.39 -2.30 9.01
CA ASN A 22 14.54 -3.19 9.09
C ASN A 22 15.64 -2.71 10.06
N THR A 23 15.67 -1.42 10.40
CA THR A 23 16.57 -0.88 11.43
C THR A 23 16.06 -1.09 12.86
N GLN A 24 14.79 -1.47 13.02
CA GLN A 24 14.15 -1.72 14.31
C GLN A 24 14.35 -3.19 14.76
N PRO A 25 14.03 -3.53 16.03
CA PRO A 25 14.09 -4.90 16.52
C PRO A 25 13.20 -5.85 15.69
N GLU A 26 13.69 -7.06 15.41
CA GLU A 26 13.04 -8.02 14.49
C GLU A 26 11.57 -8.29 14.82
N HIS A 27 11.26 -8.46 16.11
CA HIS A 27 9.91 -8.73 16.60
C HIS A 27 8.92 -7.58 16.37
N GLU A 28 9.40 -6.34 16.19
CA GLU A 28 8.56 -5.17 15.95
C GLU A 28 8.38 -4.85 14.47
N ARG A 29 9.23 -5.37 13.58
CA ARG A 29 9.29 -4.94 12.17
C ARG A 29 7.96 -5.17 11.45
N VAL A 30 7.47 -6.40 11.49
CA VAL A 30 6.23 -6.81 10.80
C VAL A 30 5.03 -6.00 11.32
N GLN A 31 4.91 -5.91 12.65
CA GLN A 31 3.83 -5.17 13.30
C GLN A 31 3.93 -3.66 13.03
N GLY A 32 5.14 -3.11 12.99
CA GLY A 32 5.44 -1.72 12.70
C GLY A 32 5.04 -1.33 11.28
N VAL A 33 5.43 -2.13 10.27
CA VAL A 33 5.04 -1.92 8.87
C VAL A 33 3.52 -1.97 8.73
N ALA A 34 2.87 -3.00 9.27
CA ALA A 34 1.42 -3.14 9.20
C ALA A 34 0.68 -1.97 9.88
N THR A 35 1.16 -1.54 11.05
CA THR A 35 0.59 -0.40 11.79
C THR A 35 0.75 0.89 11.00
N HIS A 36 1.92 1.11 10.38
CA HIS A 36 2.17 2.30 9.57
C HIS A 36 1.24 2.35 8.37
N ILE A 37 1.10 1.26 7.61
CA ILE A 37 0.19 1.20 6.46
C ILE A 37 -1.26 1.40 6.91
N ASN A 38 -1.69 0.75 7.98
CA ASN A 38 -3.06 0.93 8.51
C ASN A 38 -3.36 2.38 8.92
N LYS A 39 -2.37 3.09 9.48
CA LYS A 39 -2.56 4.44 10.03
C LYS A 39 -2.46 5.53 8.96
N PHE A 40 -1.56 5.39 8.00
CA PHE A 40 -1.23 6.45 7.05
C PHE A 40 -1.77 6.21 5.64
N TRP A 41 -2.14 4.98 5.28
CA TRP A 41 -2.67 4.72 3.95
C TRP A 41 -4.19 4.82 3.91
N GLU A 42 -4.67 5.59 2.94
CA GLU A 42 -6.09 5.70 2.65
C GLU A 42 -6.68 4.35 2.21
N PRO A 43 -7.99 4.11 2.43
CA PRO A 43 -8.64 2.86 2.04
C PRO A 43 -8.39 2.45 0.59
N ARG A 44 -8.43 3.40 -0.35
CA ARG A 44 -8.17 3.14 -1.78
C ARG A 44 -6.75 2.64 -2.06
N MET A 45 -5.74 3.14 -1.34
CA MET A 45 -4.35 2.69 -1.49
C MET A 45 -4.20 1.26 -0.97
N ARG A 46 -4.82 0.96 0.17
CA ARG A 46 -4.82 -0.40 0.73
C ARG A 46 -5.52 -1.38 -0.20
N ARG A 47 -6.62 -0.99 -0.85
CA ARG A 47 -7.27 -1.82 -1.88
C ARG A 47 -6.31 -2.16 -3.01
N GLN A 48 -5.73 -1.14 -3.66
CA GLN A 48 -4.80 -1.35 -4.78
C GLN A 48 -3.57 -2.18 -4.36
N PHE A 49 -3.10 -2.01 -3.13
CA PHE A 49 -2.03 -2.82 -2.56
C PHE A 49 -2.38 -4.30 -2.48
N PHE A 50 -3.56 -4.62 -1.95
CA PHE A 50 -4.05 -5.99 -1.90
C PHE A 50 -4.34 -6.55 -3.30
N GLU A 51 -4.89 -5.76 -4.22
CA GLU A 51 -5.07 -6.17 -5.62
C GLU A 51 -3.74 -6.58 -6.26
N MET A 52 -2.65 -5.84 -6.01
CA MET A 52 -1.32 -6.19 -6.54
C MET A 52 -0.74 -7.45 -5.90
N ILE A 53 -0.90 -7.62 -4.59
CA ILE A 53 -0.44 -8.84 -3.89
C ILE A 53 -1.24 -10.07 -4.37
N ASP A 54 -2.56 -9.95 -4.45
CA ASP A 54 -3.45 -11.03 -4.87
C ASP A 54 -3.24 -11.38 -6.36
N ALA A 55 -2.87 -10.39 -7.19
CA ALA A 55 -2.46 -10.61 -8.58
C ALA A 55 -1.06 -11.21 -8.73
N GLY A 56 -0.32 -11.43 -7.62
CA GLY A 56 1.03 -12.00 -7.65
C GLY A 56 2.07 -11.06 -8.25
N ARG A 57 1.89 -9.74 -8.15
CA ARG A 57 2.85 -8.76 -8.66
C ARG A 57 4.15 -8.82 -7.85
N ASP A 58 5.26 -9.00 -8.55
CA ASP A 58 6.60 -9.01 -7.95
C ASP A 58 7.05 -7.62 -7.47
N GLY A 59 8.11 -7.61 -6.66
CA GLY A 59 8.81 -6.39 -6.24
C GLY A 59 8.49 -5.90 -4.84
N PHE A 60 7.61 -6.58 -4.10
CA PHE A 60 7.41 -6.31 -2.68
C PHE A 60 8.52 -6.94 -1.82
N ASP A 61 8.99 -6.19 -0.83
CA ASP A 61 9.89 -6.71 0.19
C ASP A 61 9.22 -7.85 1.00
N PRO A 62 9.93 -8.93 1.37
CA PRO A 62 9.36 -10.02 2.17
C PRO A 62 8.70 -9.54 3.46
N LEU A 63 9.22 -8.48 4.09
CA LEU A 63 8.64 -7.88 5.29
C LEU A 63 7.27 -7.25 5.01
N VAL A 64 7.06 -6.68 3.82
CA VAL A 64 5.78 -6.13 3.37
C VAL A 64 4.76 -7.25 3.17
N ILE A 65 5.17 -8.36 2.58
CA ILE A 65 4.30 -9.54 2.37
C ILE A 65 3.88 -10.15 3.70
N GLU A 66 4.80 -10.27 4.66
CA GLU A 66 4.46 -10.71 6.01
C GLU A 66 3.53 -9.73 6.73
N ALA A 67 3.80 -8.43 6.62
CA ALA A 67 2.95 -7.39 7.20
C ALA A 67 1.54 -7.36 6.59
N ALA A 68 1.39 -7.75 5.32
CA ALA A 68 0.08 -7.79 4.64
C ALA A 68 -0.95 -8.67 5.36
N LYS A 69 -0.50 -9.70 6.10
CA LYS A 69 -1.36 -10.56 6.94
C LYS A 69 -2.01 -9.81 8.12
N LEU A 70 -1.41 -8.69 8.54
CA LEU A 70 -1.86 -7.86 9.67
C LEU A 70 -2.52 -6.54 9.23
N ILE A 71 -2.48 -6.22 7.94
CA ILE A 71 -3.09 -5.00 7.40
C ILE A 71 -4.61 -5.22 7.25
N LYS A 72 -5.40 -4.24 7.68
CA LYS A 72 -6.86 -4.28 7.56
C LYS A 72 -7.24 -4.07 6.10
N ARG A 73 -7.75 -5.14 5.47
CA ARG A 73 -8.39 -5.07 4.15
C ARG A 73 -9.58 -4.11 4.24
N PRO A 74 -9.64 -3.06 3.41
CA PRO A 74 -10.80 -2.17 3.38
C PRO A 74 -12.01 -2.97 2.88
N VAL A 75 -13.15 -2.84 3.56
CA VAL A 75 -14.42 -3.31 3.02
C VAL A 75 -14.79 -2.46 1.80
N ASP A 76 -15.24 -3.10 0.74
CA ASP A 76 -15.60 -2.44 -0.51
C ASP A 76 -16.86 -1.59 -0.35
N ASN A 77 -16.68 -0.36 0.12
CA ASN A 77 -17.69 0.71 0.01
C ASN A 77 -17.48 1.49 -1.30
N SER A 78 -17.24 0.79 -2.41
CA SER A 78 -17.01 1.39 -3.72
C SER A 78 -18.31 1.92 -4.31
N ALA A 79 -18.64 3.17 -4.00
CA ALA A 79 -19.52 3.99 -4.82
C ALA A 79 -19.18 5.49 -4.86
N GLU A 80 -18.46 6.08 -3.90
CA GLU A 80 -18.36 7.56 -3.85
C GLU A 80 -16.92 8.09 -3.78
N ALA A 81 -16.63 9.04 -4.67
CA ALA A 81 -15.52 9.99 -4.64
C ALA A 81 -14.12 9.56 -5.18
N PHE A 82 -14.06 9.02 -6.40
CA PHE A 82 -12.91 9.33 -7.28
C PHE A 82 -13.28 10.50 -8.21
N GLY A 83 -13.53 11.65 -7.59
CA GLY A 83 -13.51 12.95 -8.27
C GLY A 83 -12.07 13.24 -8.68
N MET A 84 -11.72 12.86 -9.90
CA MET A 84 -10.58 13.42 -10.61
C MET A 84 -10.78 14.94 -10.64
N ALA A 85 -10.05 15.69 -9.82
CA ALA A 85 -9.91 17.13 -10.02
C ALA A 85 -9.16 17.31 -11.34
N GLY A 86 -9.94 17.47 -12.41
CA GLY A 86 -9.49 17.74 -13.75
C GLY A 86 -8.69 19.04 -13.80
N GLN A 87 -7.62 18.99 -14.57
CA GLN A 87 -6.93 20.17 -15.06
C GLN A 87 -7.86 20.91 -16.03
N GLY A 88 -7.95 22.25 -15.92
CA GLY A 88 -8.13 23.13 -17.09
C GLY A 88 -9.38 24.01 -17.16
N THR A 89 -9.10 25.32 -17.23
CA THR A 89 -9.76 26.33 -18.10
C THR A 89 -10.98 27.08 -17.54
N VAL A 90 -10.81 28.34 -17.13
CA VAL A 90 -10.84 29.58 -17.96
C VAL A 90 -10.11 30.71 -17.26
#